data_AF-A0A8J3B3U7-F1
#
_entry.id   AF-A0A8J3B3U7-F1
#
_cell.length_a   1.000
_cell.length_b   1.000
_cell.length_c   1.000
_cell.angle_alpha   90.00
_cell.angle_beta   90.00
_cell.angle_gamma   90.00
#
_symmetry.space_group_name_H-M   'P 1'
#
loop_
_entity.id
_entity.type
_entity.pdbx_description
1 polymer ?
#
loop_
_entity_poly.entity_id
_entity_poly.type
_entity_poly.pdbx_seq_one_letter_code
_entity_poly.pdbx_strand_id
1 'polypeptide(L)'
;MSAINRNSPAKGANPLVEKLERRSAKESNLAWIARAMKKSPLAESSDNALVLLTGGSDPLSFRLRLAQAHVRPDLSTSAWSAAYFIPALKTDIGMSETIGVSLAPAEWYPPFGYAPTTNAIQHGKLSQLASPEFLPNLALLSFPIAAQDIKKSLSRLETERLTIDLSALLLRWVQYAWGTGIPANPLGDGVGMPSAAMLETAFAANGFDLTPGLESRSSCPEAIWQAARWWHEYYGKSDKRVLGAFVAPHGFVNEMYYKE
;
A
#
# COMPACT_ATOMS: atom_id res chain seq x y z
N MET A 1 16.46 -3.05 13.03
CA MET A 1 14.98 -3.07 12.94
C MET A 1 14.47 -4.46 13.27
N SER A 2 13.37 -4.55 14.03
CA SER A 2 12.70 -5.80 14.38
C SER A 2 11.80 -6.26 13.23
N ALA A 3 11.82 -7.55 12.90
CA ALA A 3 10.87 -8.12 11.95
C ALA A 3 9.43 -8.07 12.53
N ILE A 4 8.47 -7.60 11.74
CA ILE A 4 7.11 -7.28 12.21
C ILE A 4 6.35 -8.52 12.68
N ASN A 5 6.54 -9.67 12.02
CA ASN A 5 5.85 -10.92 12.37
C ASN A 5 6.34 -11.50 13.70
N ARG A 6 7.60 -11.29 14.09
CA ARG A 6 8.19 -11.95 15.27
C ARG A 6 7.57 -11.53 16.60
N ASN A 7 6.87 -10.39 16.65
CA ASN A 7 6.27 -9.86 17.88
C ASN A 7 4.72 -9.94 17.88
N SER A 8 4.11 -10.54 16.85
CA SER A 8 2.65 -10.71 16.84
C SER A 8 2.21 -11.74 17.90
N PRO A 9 1.07 -11.51 18.60
CA PRO A 9 0.48 -12.52 19.47
C PRO A 9 -0.20 -13.68 18.72
N ALA A 10 -0.40 -13.59 17.40
CA ALA A 10 -1.23 -14.54 16.68
C ALA A 10 -0.57 -15.90 16.44
N LYS A 11 -1.37 -16.97 16.55
CA LYS A 11 -0.89 -18.36 16.36
C LYS A 11 -0.84 -18.79 14.90
N GLY A 12 -1.42 -18.00 14.00
CA GLY A 12 -1.52 -18.31 12.58
C GLY A 12 -1.86 -17.08 11.76
N ALA A 13 -1.86 -17.23 10.43
CA ALA A 13 -2.24 -16.14 9.56
C ALA A 13 -3.75 -15.90 9.58
N ASN A 14 -4.16 -14.66 9.36
CA ASN A 14 -5.53 -14.21 9.36
C ASN A 14 -6.35 -15.03 8.34
N PRO A 15 -7.32 -15.85 8.79
CA PRO A 15 -8.13 -16.67 7.90
C PRO A 15 -9.08 -15.82 7.03
N LEU A 16 -9.32 -14.56 7.39
CA LEU A 16 -10.18 -13.63 6.67
C LEU A 16 -9.46 -12.85 5.55
N VAL A 17 -8.17 -13.10 5.35
CA VAL A 17 -7.39 -12.58 4.22
C VAL A 17 -7.04 -13.75 3.31
N GLU A 18 -7.85 -13.94 2.28
CA GLU A 18 -7.80 -15.14 1.43
C GLU A 18 -7.00 -14.94 0.14
N LYS A 19 -6.33 -16.00 -0.29
CA LYS A 19 -5.73 -16.03 -1.63
C LYS A 19 -6.86 -16.17 -2.67
N LEU A 20 -6.88 -15.28 -3.65
CA LEU A 20 -7.84 -15.30 -4.74
C LEU A 20 -7.10 -15.28 -6.08
N GLU A 21 -6.85 -16.46 -6.64
CA GLU A 21 -6.16 -16.56 -7.93
C GLU A 21 -6.93 -15.87 -9.06
N ARG A 22 -6.18 -15.43 -10.07
CA ARG A 22 -6.79 -14.95 -11.31
C ARG A 22 -7.47 -16.11 -12.04
N ARG A 23 -8.61 -15.85 -12.66
CA ARG A 23 -9.31 -16.84 -13.49
C ARG A 23 -8.55 -17.15 -14.77
N SER A 24 -7.81 -16.17 -15.28
CA SER A 24 -6.95 -16.32 -16.44
C SER A 24 -5.84 -15.28 -16.40
N ALA A 25 -4.78 -15.48 -17.17
CA ALA A 25 -3.70 -14.50 -17.33
C ALA A 25 -4.18 -13.15 -17.88
N LYS A 26 -5.36 -13.11 -18.52
CA LYS A 26 -5.96 -11.91 -19.12
C LYS A 26 -6.98 -11.22 -18.21
N GLU A 27 -7.26 -11.75 -17.01
CA GLU A 27 -8.17 -11.09 -16.08
C GLU A 27 -7.55 -9.76 -15.63
N SER A 28 -8.21 -8.65 -15.98
CA SER A 28 -7.78 -7.31 -15.59
C SER A 28 -7.82 -7.13 -14.07
N ASN A 29 -7.06 -6.17 -13.57
CA ASN A 29 -7.08 -5.84 -12.14
C ASN A 29 -8.47 -5.38 -11.69
N LEU A 30 -9.20 -4.65 -12.53
CA LEU A 30 -10.57 -4.23 -12.25
C LEU A 30 -11.52 -5.42 -12.09
N ALA A 31 -11.43 -6.41 -12.99
CA ALA A 31 -12.25 -7.61 -12.93
C ALA A 31 -11.94 -8.43 -11.67
N TRP A 32 -10.64 -8.53 -11.32
CA TRP A 32 -10.22 -9.20 -10.10
C TRP A 32 -10.74 -8.48 -8.83
N ILE A 33 -10.62 -7.16 -8.73
CA ILE A 33 -11.13 -6.35 -7.60
C ILE A 33 -12.65 -6.51 -7.48
N ALA A 34 -13.39 -6.40 -8.58
CA ALA A 34 -14.84 -6.55 -8.58
C ALA A 34 -15.28 -7.94 -8.10
N ARG A 35 -14.50 -8.98 -8.41
CA ARG A 35 -14.73 -10.34 -7.93
C ARG A 35 -14.35 -10.52 -6.47
N ALA A 36 -13.23 -9.94 -6.03
CA ALA A 36 -12.80 -9.96 -4.64
C ALA A 36 -13.87 -9.38 -3.71
N MET A 37 -14.48 -8.24 -4.08
CA MET A 37 -15.53 -7.59 -3.31
C MET A 37 -16.84 -8.38 -3.19
N LYS A 38 -17.10 -9.29 -4.13
CA LYS A 38 -18.28 -10.17 -4.08
C LYS A 38 -18.04 -11.44 -3.27
N LYS A 39 -16.78 -11.73 -2.91
CA LYS A 39 -16.42 -12.92 -2.15
C LYS A 39 -16.47 -12.60 -0.66
N SER A 40 -17.04 -13.50 0.14
CA SER A 40 -16.86 -13.45 1.58
C SER A 40 -15.35 -13.60 1.88
N PRO A 41 -14.78 -12.81 2.81
CA PRO A 41 -15.48 -11.91 3.74
C PRO A 41 -15.63 -10.44 3.27
N LEU A 42 -15.01 -10.02 2.17
CA LEU A 42 -15.06 -8.62 1.69
C LEU A 42 -16.48 -8.13 1.32
N ALA A 43 -17.41 -9.04 1.04
CA ALA A 43 -18.82 -8.67 0.81
C ALA A 43 -19.48 -7.97 2.02
N GLU A 44 -18.93 -8.11 3.23
CA GLU A 44 -19.46 -7.55 4.48
C GLU A 44 -18.88 -6.15 4.81
N SER A 45 -18.07 -5.56 3.93
CA SER A 45 -17.25 -4.38 4.25
C SER A 45 -17.83 -3.04 3.78
N SER A 46 -19.16 -2.86 3.72
CA SER A 46 -19.79 -1.75 3.00
C SER A 46 -19.40 -0.34 3.47
N ASP A 47 -18.91 -0.19 4.71
CA ASP A 47 -18.50 1.11 5.28
C ASP A 47 -17.02 1.17 5.69
N ASN A 48 -16.29 0.07 5.50
CA ASN A 48 -14.91 -0.06 5.95
C ASN A 48 -13.91 0.67 5.04
N ALA A 49 -12.81 1.12 5.63
CA ALA A 49 -11.70 1.73 4.93
C ALA A 49 -10.99 0.68 4.05
N LEU A 50 -11.05 0.87 2.73
CA LEU A 50 -10.41 -0.01 1.76
C LEU A 50 -8.99 0.47 1.44
N VAL A 51 -8.03 -0.44 1.57
CA VAL A 51 -6.64 -0.24 1.19
C VAL A 51 -6.27 -1.25 0.11
N LEU A 52 -5.75 -0.76 -1.01
CA LEU A 52 -5.23 -1.56 -2.10
C LEU A 52 -3.70 -1.51 -2.06
N LEU A 53 -3.06 -2.66 -1.83
CA LEU A 53 -1.64 -2.84 -2.05
C LEU A 53 -1.43 -3.31 -3.48
N THR A 54 -0.46 -2.73 -4.17
CA THR A 54 -0.07 -3.14 -5.52
C THR A 54 1.42 -3.48 -5.54
N GLY A 55 1.80 -4.42 -6.40
CA GLY A 55 3.20 -4.75 -6.66
C GLY A 55 3.46 -4.75 -8.15
N GLY A 56 4.23 -3.77 -8.60
CA GLY A 56 4.57 -3.61 -10.01
C GLY A 56 5.72 -4.50 -10.47
N SER A 57 5.77 -4.75 -11.78
CA SER A 57 6.81 -5.53 -12.45
C SER A 57 7.97 -4.67 -12.98
N ASP A 58 7.86 -3.34 -12.94
CA ASP A 58 8.87 -2.41 -13.43
C ASP A 58 10.08 -2.25 -12.47
N PRO A 59 11.22 -1.68 -12.94
CA PRO A 59 12.43 -1.53 -12.15
C PRO A 59 12.27 -0.71 -10.86
N LEU A 60 11.45 0.36 -10.89
CA LEU A 60 11.18 1.17 -9.71
C LEU A 60 10.43 0.32 -8.68
N SER A 61 9.32 -0.31 -9.09
CA SER A 61 8.54 -1.18 -8.21
C SER A 61 9.38 -2.31 -7.59
N PHE A 62 10.34 -2.86 -8.34
CA PHE A 62 11.28 -3.84 -7.82
C PHE A 62 12.20 -3.30 -6.73
N ARG A 63 12.85 -2.15 -6.95
CA ARG A 63 13.72 -1.53 -5.94
C ARG A 63 12.97 -1.23 -4.65
N LEU A 64 11.70 -0.82 -4.75
CA LEU A 64 10.83 -0.59 -3.59
C LEU A 64 10.47 -1.89 -2.87
N ARG A 65 10.14 -2.96 -3.60
CA ARG A 65 9.88 -4.28 -3.03
C ARG A 65 11.10 -4.85 -2.32
N LEU A 66 12.29 -4.66 -2.90
CA LEU A 66 13.56 -5.11 -2.32
C LEU A 66 13.91 -4.34 -1.04
N ALA A 67 13.70 -3.02 -1.03
CA ALA A 67 13.96 -2.17 0.14
C ALA A 67 13.25 -2.71 1.41
N GLN A 68 12.05 -3.24 1.24
CA GLN A 68 11.19 -3.77 2.30
C GLN A 68 11.61 -5.15 2.81
N ALA A 69 12.58 -5.84 2.19
CA ALA A 69 13.03 -7.16 2.66
C ALA A 69 13.46 -7.15 4.14
N HIS A 70 14.02 -6.03 4.60
CA HIS A 70 14.50 -5.86 5.98
C HIS A 70 13.40 -5.88 7.05
N VAL A 71 12.13 -5.66 6.69
CA VAL A 71 11.02 -5.75 7.64
C VAL A 71 10.51 -7.19 7.81
N ARG A 72 11.02 -8.12 6.99
CA ARG A 72 10.66 -9.53 7.03
C ARG A 72 11.75 -10.37 7.73
N PRO A 73 11.37 -11.42 8.46
CA PRO A 73 12.33 -12.30 9.12
C PRO A 73 13.09 -13.20 8.14
N ASP A 74 12.53 -13.44 6.96
CA ASP A 74 13.10 -14.29 5.91
C ASP A 74 13.96 -13.53 4.89
N LEU A 75 14.04 -12.20 5.03
CA LEU A 75 14.71 -11.28 4.08
C LEU A 75 14.25 -11.44 2.63
N SER A 76 13.09 -12.07 2.39
CA SER A 76 12.53 -12.18 1.06
C SER A 76 12.01 -10.84 0.59
N THR A 77 12.02 -10.63 -0.72
CA THR A 77 11.48 -9.43 -1.35
C THR A 77 9.98 -9.28 -1.06
N SER A 78 9.53 -8.07 -0.72
CA SER A 78 8.11 -7.78 -0.56
C SER A 78 7.33 -8.04 -1.85
N ALA A 79 6.07 -8.44 -1.74
CA ALA A 79 5.20 -8.54 -2.92
C ALA A 79 4.68 -7.18 -3.39
N TRP A 80 4.82 -6.13 -2.57
CA TRP A 80 4.09 -4.86 -2.68
C TRP A 80 5.04 -3.68 -2.87
N SER A 81 4.79 -2.82 -3.86
CA SER A 81 5.55 -1.60 -4.12
C SER A 81 4.80 -0.31 -3.75
N ALA A 82 3.47 -0.35 -3.62
CA ALA A 82 2.67 0.82 -3.27
C ALA A 82 1.39 0.44 -2.50
N ALA A 83 0.82 1.44 -1.82
CA ALA A 83 -0.46 1.36 -1.15
C ALA A 83 -1.37 2.54 -1.57
N TYR A 84 -2.65 2.27 -1.74
CA TYR A 84 -3.67 3.25 -2.11
C TYR A 84 -4.88 3.11 -1.21
N PHE A 85 -5.48 4.24 -0.85
CA PHE A 85 -6.80 4.28 -0.22
C PHE A 85 -7.89 4.34 -1.29
N ILE A 86 -8.96 3.58 -1.09
CA ILE A 86 -10.16 3.60 -1.95
C ILE A 86 -11.34 4.03 -1.08
N PRO A 87 -11.80 5.29 -1.16
CA PRO A 87 -12.84 5.77 -0.26
C PRO A 87 -14.18 5.06 -0.43
N ALA A 88 -14.52 4.71 -1.68
CA ALA A 88 -15.72 3.97 -2.02
C ALA A 88 -15.57 3.38 -3.43
N LEU A 89 -16.15 2.21 -3.64
CA LEU A 89 -16.25 1.61 -4.97
C LEU A 89 -17.53 2.10 -5.65
N LYS A 90 -17.39 2.58 -6.89
CA LYS A 90 -18.53 2.92 -7.75
C LYS A 90 -19.02 1.71 -8.51
N THR A 91 -20.25 1.79 -9.02
CA THR A 91 -20.83 0.78 -9.93
C THR A 91 -19.92 0.53 -11.13
N ASP A 92 -19.45 1.61 -11.77
CA ASP A 92 -18.29 1.54 -12.66
C ASP A 92 -17.03 1.58 -11.82
N ILE A 93 -16.49 0.39 -11.54
CA ILE A 93 -15.35 0.23 -10.64
C ILE A 93 -14.12 1.00 -11.13
N GLY A 94 -13.94 1.15 -12.45
CA GLY A 94 -12.80 1.86 -13.03
C GLY A 94 -12.80 3.36 -12.69
N MET A 95 -13.97 3.93 -12.40
CA MET A 95 -14.16 5.34 -12.03
C MET A 95 -14.10 5.59 -10.52
N SER A 96 -13.84 4.55 -9.72
CA SER A 96 -13.62 4.66 -8.28
C SER A 96 -12.33 5.42 -8.01
N GLU A 97 -12.38 6.32 -7.04
CA GLU A 97 -11.26 7.16 -6.64
C GLU A 97 -10.17 6.32 -5.96
N THR A 98 -8.92 6.64 -6.25
CA THR A 98 -7.74 6.14 -5.52
C THR A 98 -6.97 7.31 -4.96
N ILE A 99 -6.60 7.27 -3.69
CA ILE A 99 -5.76 8.29 -3.04
C ILE A 99 -4.44 7.63 -2.63
N GLY A 100 -3.30 8.23 -3.01
CA GLY A 100 -1.99 7.63 -2.78
C GLY A 100 -0.84 8.61 -2.94
N VAL A 101 0.38 8.11 -2.76
CA VAL A 101 1.62 8.80 -3.12
C VAL A 101 2.46 7.88 -3.99
N SER A 102 2.44 8.12 -5.30
CA SER A 102 3.21 7.38 -6.31
C SER A 102 4.60 7.97 -6.51
N LEU A 103 5.61 7.11 -6.69
CA LEU A 103 6.98 7.51 -7.01
C LEU A 103 7.25 7.60 -8.53
N ALA A 104 6.35 7.09 -9.38
CA ALA A 104 6.41 7.20 -10.85
C ALA A 104 5.23 7.96 -11.49
N PRO A 105 4.96 9.22 -11.13
CA PRO A 105 3.92 9.98 -11.80
C PRO A 105 4.46 10.78 -13.00
N ALA A 106 3.84 10.57 -14.16
CA ALA A 106 4.14 11.26 -15.42
C ALA A 106 3.81 12.77 -15.39
N GLU A 107 2.99 13.23 -14.45
CA GLU A 107 2.41 14.60 -14.43
C GLU A 107 2.88 15.44 -13.23
N TRP A 108 3.98 15.05 -12.56
CA TRP A 108 4.21 15.44 -11.16
C TRP A 108 5.26 16.48 -10.89
N TYR A 109 6.00 16.91 -11.91
CA TYR A 109 6.75 18.14 -11.76
C TYR A 109 5.73 19.27 -11.85
N PRO A 110 5.45 20.00 -10.76
CA PRO A 110 4.72 21.24 -10.88
C PRO A 110 5.41 22.08 -11.95
N PRO A 111 4.67 22.89 -12.72
CA PRO A 111 5.32 23.80 -13.65
C PRO A 111 6.41 24.54 -12.87
N PHE A 112 7.62 24.59 -13.43
CA PHE A 112 8.81 25.24 -12.84
C PHE A 112 9.54 24.52 -11.69
N GLY A 113 9.24 23.24 -11.38
CA GLY A 113 10.11 22.40 -10.54
C GLY A 113 9.98 22.58 -9.03
N TYR A 114 8.88 23.13 -8.54
CA TYR A 114 8.59 23.27 -7.10
C TYR A 114 8.08 21.96 -6.48
N ALA A 115 7.98 21.90 -5.14
CA ALA A 115 7.34 20.78 -4.46
C ALA A 115 5.82 20.75 -4.74
N PRO A 116 5.16 19.57 -4.76
CA PRO A 116 3.71 19.49 -4.96
C PRO A 116 2.92 20.29 -3.91
N THR A 117 1.85 20.96 -4.34
CA THR A 117 1.00 21.78 -3.44
C THR A 117 0.17 20.94 -2.47
N THR A 118 -0.14 19.70 -2.83
CA THR A 118 -0.99 18.77 -2.07
C THR A 118 -0.20 17.85 -1.13
N ASN A 119 0.96 18.30 -0.65
CA ASN A 119 1.87 17.48 0.15
C ASN A 119 2.14 16.11 -0.52
N ALA A 120 2.39 16.12 -1.84
CA ALA A 120 2.56 14.91 -2.66
C ALA A 120 1.38 13.90 -2.67
N ILE A 121 0.25 14.18 -2.04
CA ILE A 121 -0.95 13.33 -2.14
C ILE A 121 -1.56 13.48 -3.53
N GLN A 122 -1.92 12.36 -4.13
CA GLN A 122 -2.46 12.25 -5.47
C GLN A 122 -3.84 11.59 -5.46
N HIS A 123 -4.73 12.13 -6.28
CA HIS A 123 -6.02 11.53 -6.60
C HIS A 123 -5.95 10.92 -7.99
N GLY A 124 -6.43 9.69 -8.11
CA GLY A 124 -6.45 8.93 -9.34
C GLY A 124 -7.74 8.12 -9.45
N LYS A 125 -7.72 7.19 -10.41
CA LYS A 125 -8.83 6.28 -10.67
C LYS A 125 -8.32 4.84 -10.73
N LEU A 126 -9.13 3.88 -10.30
CA LEU A 126 -8.78 2.47 -10.39
C LEU A 126 -8.45 2.03 -11.84
N SER A 127 -9.03 2.67 -12.86
CA SER A 127 -8.70 2.38 -14.27
C SER A 127 -7.22 2.56 -14.60
N GLN A 128 -6.49 3.44 -13.91
CA GLN A 128 -5.05 3.63 -14.06
C GLN A 128 -4.25 2.41 -13.56
N LEU A 129 -4.87 1.58 -12.73
CA LEU A 129 -4.28 0.36 -12.16
C LEU A 129 -4.78 -0.91 -12.86
N ALA A 130 -5.43 -0.80 -14.02
CA ALA A 130 -6.15 -1.91 -14.64
C ALA A 130 -5.27 -3.05 -15.21
N SER A 131 -4.01 -2.75 -15.57
CA SER A 131 -3.14 -3.69 -16.28
C SER A 131 -2.49 -4.72 -15.33
N PRO A 132 -2.78 -6.02 -15.49
CA PRO A 132 -2.13 -7.08 -14.72
C PRO A 132 -0.67 -7.33 -15.15
N GLU A 133 -0.27 -6.84 -16.31
CA GLU A 133 1.12 -6.94 -16.79
C GLU A 133 2.04 -6.01 -16.01
N PHE A 134 1.60 -4.77 -15.78
CA PHE A 134 2.36 -3.76 -15.04
C PHE A 134 2.20 -3.92 -13.52
N LEU A 135 1.01 -4.31 -13.06
CA LEU A 135 0.69 -4.52 -11.64
C LEU A 135 0.18 -5.96 -11.42
N PRO A 136 1.07 -6.96 -11.49
CA PRO A 136 0.67 -8.37 -11.36
C PRO A 136 0.19 -8.73 -9.96
N ASN A 137 0.75 -8.11 -8.93
CA ASN A 137 0.44 -8.38 -7.53
C ASN A 137 -0.59 -7.38 -7.01
N LEU A 138 -1.65 -7.87 -6.36
CA LEU A 138 -2.68 -7.08 -5.70
C LEU A 138 -3.04 -7.66 -4.34
N ALA A 139 -3.31 -6.80 -3.36
CA ALA A 139 -4.06 -7.16 -2.16
C ALA A 139 -5.10 -6.08 -1.88
N LEU A 140 -6.37 -6.47 -1.78
CA LEU A 140 -7.45 -5.59 -1.36
C LEU A 140 -7.78 -5.92 0.09
N LEU A 141 -7.61 -4.94 0.97
CA LEU A 141 -7.79 -5.06 2.41
C LEU A 141 -8.91 -4.12 2.85
N SER A 142 -9.77 -4.59 3.75
CA SER A 142 -10.81 -3.82 4.41
C SER A 142 -10.47 -3.72 5.89
N PHE A 143 -10.28 -2.50 6.37
CA PHE A 143 -10.03 -2.20 7.77
C PHE A 143 -11.30 -1.69 8.46
N PRO A 144 -11.54 -2.09 9.72
CA PRO A 144 -12.79 -1.82 10.45
C PRO A 144 -12.84 -0.38 11.03
N ILE A 145 -12.76 0.60 10.13
CA ILE A 145 -12.88 2.04 10.36
C ILE A 145 -13.72 2.62 9.24
N ALA A 146 -14.53 3.64 9.53
CA ALA A 146 -15.29 4.33 8.50
C ALA A 146 -14.37 4.96 7.45
N ALA A 147 -14.59 4.64 6.18
CA ALA A 147 -13.80 5.19 5.07
C ALA A 147 -13.84 6.74 5.02
N GLN A 148 -14.95 7.36 5.44
CA GLN A 148 -15.09 8.82 5.45
C GLN A 148 -14.14 9.50 6.45
N ASP A 149 -13.88 8.88 7.60
CA ASP A 149 -12.97 9.42 8.61
C ASP A 149 -11.52 9.41 8.11
N ILE A 150 -11.13 8.34 7.41
CA ILE A 150 -9.84 8.27 6.73
C ILE A 150 -9.73 9.32 5.62
N LYS A 151 -10.78 9.46 4.80
CA LYS A 151 -10.82 10.46 3.72
C LYS A 151 -10.64 11.88 4.27
N LYS A 152 -11.33 12.22 5.37
CA LYS A 152 -11.20 13.53 6.04
C LYS A 152 -9.78 13.78 6.54
N SER A 153 -9.13 12.78 7.13
CA SER A 153 -7.73 12.88 7.57
C SER A 153 -6.78 13.08 6.39
N LEU A 154 -6.99 12.38 5.27
CA LEU A 154 -6.17 12.56 4.06
C LEU A 154 -6.30 13.97 3.47
N SER A 155 -7.52 14.50 3.36
CA SER A 155 -7.74 15.88 2.88
C SER A 155 -7.08 16.94 3.77
N ARG A 156 -6.94 16.66 5.07
CA ARG A 156 -6.17 17.52 5.98
C ARG A 156 -4.67 17.45 5.68
N LEU A 157 -4.13 16.24 5.50
CA LEU A 157 -2.71 16.01 5.17
C LEU A 157 -2.29 16.60 3.83
N GLU A 158 -3.20 16.81 2.88
CA GLU A 158 -2.91 17.50 1.63
C GLU A 158 -2.40 18.93 1.85
N THR A 159 -2.86 19.58 2.93
CA THR A 159 -2.53 20.99 3.24
C THR A 159 -1.57 21.13 4.42
N GLU A 160 -1.54 20.16 5.34
CA GLU A 160 -0.69 20.18 6.52
C GLU A 160 0.56 19.33 6.35
N ARG A 161 1.74 19.94 6.55
CA ARG A 161 3.05 19.24 6.48
C ARG A 161 3.70 18.99 7.85
N LEU A 162 3.13 19.52 8.93
CA LEU A 162 3.70 19.40 10.28
C LEU A 162 3.65 17.97 10.81
N THR A 163 2.56 17.24 10.53
CA THR A 163 2.40 15.85 10.96
C THR A 163 3.33 14.92 10.17
N ILE A 164 3.35 15.09 8.84
CA ILE A 164 4.22 14.36 7.93
C ILE A 164 4.48 15.21 6.68
N ASP A 165 5.75 15.40 6.34
CA ASP A 165 6.15 16.02 5.07
C ASP A 165 6.37 14.93 4.02
N LEU A 166 5.29 14.60 3.32
CA LEU A 166 5.29 13.58 2.28
C LEU A 166 6.08 14.01 1.04
N SER A 167 6.24 15.32 0.81
CA SER A 167 7.07 15.84 -0.28
C SER A 167 8.56 15.61 0.00
N ALA A 168 9.00 15.86 1.23
CA ALA A 168 10.35 15.53 1.65
C ALA A 168 10.60 14.01 1.65
N LEU A 169 9.61 13.24 2.13
CA LEU A 169 9.69 11.78 2.16
C LEU A 169 9.80 11.19 0.75
N LEU A 170 9.00 11.71 -0.17
CA LEU A 170 9.04 11.39 -1.57
C LEU A 170 10.45 11.55 -2.16
N LEU A 171 11.09 12.71 -1.97
CA LEU A 171 12.39 12.98 -2.58
C LEU A 171 13.46 11.98 -2.11
N ARG A 172 13.43 11.58 -0.83
CA ARG A 172 14.34 10.54 -0.31
C ARG A 172 14.14 9.21 -1.01
N TRP A 173 12.88 8.82 -1.22
CA TRP A 173 12.56 7.56 -1.89
C TRP A 173 12.86 7.58 -3.38
N VAL A 174 12.69 8.73 -4.05
CA VAL A 174 13.11 8.93 -5.44
C VAL A 174 14.63 8.81 -5.57
N GLN A 175 15.41 9.44 -4.67
CA GLN A 175 16.87 9.32 -4.66
C GLN A 175 17.32 7.86 -4.54
N TYR A 176 16.80 7.13 -3.55
CA TYR A 176 17.08 5.70 -3.39
C TYR A 176 16.68 4.90 -4.64
N ALA A 177 15.45 5.10 -5.12
CA ALA A 177 14.92 4.35 -6.24
C ALA A 177 15.65 4.63 -7.55
N TRP A 178 16.17 5.84 -7.77
CA TRP A 178 16.98 6.17 -8.94
C TRP A 178 18.43 5.74 -8.76
N GLY A 179 18.88 5.48 -7.53
CA GLY A 179 20.27 5.15 -7.24
C GLY A 179 21.18 6.36 -7.33
N THR A 180 20.65 7.55 -7.03
CA THR A 180 21.41 8.81 -7.02
C THR A 180 21.78 9.19 -5.58
N GLY A 181 22.97 9.79 -5.39
CA GLY A 181 23.50 10.13 -4.06
C GLY A 181 24.16 8.94 -3.35
N ILE A 182 24.08 8.90 -2.01
CA ILE A 182 24.46 7.72 -1.22
C ILE A 182 23.17 6.90 -1.03
N PRO A 183 22.94 5.82 -1.80
CA PRO A 183 21.67 5.11 -1.80
C PRO A 183 21.57 4.16 -0.60
N ALA A 184 21.50 4.73 0.60
CA ALA A 184 21.08 3.97 1.77
C ALA A 184 19.58 3.66 1.63
N ASN A 185 19.19 2.45 2.01
CA ASN A 185 17.77 2.06 2.04
C ASN A 185 17.04 2.96 3.05
N PRO A 186 16.05 3.80 2.65
CA PRO A 186 15.39 4.71 3.57
C PRO A 186 14.71 4.00 4.72
N LEU A 187 14.15 2.80 4.50
CA LEU A 187 13.59 2.00 5.61
C LEU A 187 14.66 1.66 6.65
N GLY A 188 15.89 1.41 6.20
CA GLY A 188 17.09 1.24 7.03
C GLY A 188 17.24 2.31 8.12
N ASP A 189 16.92 3.54 7.75
CA ASP A 189 17.05 4.74 8.57
C ASP A 189 15.73 5.16 9.26
N GLY A 190 14.75 4.25 9.30
CA GLY A 190 13.44 4.50 9.89
C GLY A 190 12.51 5.37 9.03
N VAL A 191 12.85 5.59 7.76
CA VAL A 191 12.10 6.44 6.83
C VAL A 191 11.12 5.59 6.02
N GLY A 192 9.82 5.66 6.37
CA GLY A 192 8.74 4.89 5.76
C GLY A 192 8.47 5.25 4.31
N MET A 193 7.83 4.35 3.56
CA MET A 193 7.45 4.59 2.17
C MET A 193 6.30 5.60 2.11
N PRO A 194 6.30 6.59 1.19
CA PRO A 194 5.35 7.70 1.22
C PRO A 194 3.88 7.26 1.20
N SER A 195 3.54 6.28 0.35
CA SER A 195 2.18 5.75 0.26
C SER A 195 1.71 5.10 1.56
N ALA A 196 2.56 4.31 2.21
CA ALA A 196 2.20 3.63 3.46
C ALA A 196 2.24 4.58 4.67
N ALA A 197 3.25 5.46 4.76
CA ALA A 197 3.36 6.44 5.83
C ALA A 197 2.19 7.45 5.81
N MET A 198 1.71 7.83 4.61
CA MET A 198 0.48 8.61 4.45
C MET A 198 -0.73 7.89 5.07
N LEU A 199 -0.93 6.61 4.74
CA LEU A 199 -2.06 5.83 5.28
C LEU A 199 -1.92 5.61 6.78
N GLU A 200 -0.74 5.24 7.27
CA GLU A 200 -0.48 5.10 8.70
C GLU A 200 -0.86 6.36 9.46
N THR A 201 -0.43 7.53 8.98
CA THR A 201 -0.75 8.82 9.60
C THR A 201 -2.26 9.09 9.61
N ALA A 202 -2.96 8.80 8.50
CA ALA A 202 -4.41 9.01 8.40
C ALA A 202 -5.22 8.04 9.27
N PHE A 203 -4.77 6.79 9.42
CA PHE A 203 -5.38 5.78 10.29
C PHE A 203 -5.10 6.08 11.77
N ALA A 204 -3.87 6.45 12.12
CA ALA A 204 -3.49 6.81 13.48
C ALA A 204 -4.27 8.03 13.99
N ALA A 205 -4.53 9.02 13.13
CA ALA A 205 -5.39 10.17 13.45
C ALA A 205 -6.83 9.76 13.82
N ASN A 206 -7.27 8.56 13.42
CA ASN A 206 -8.56 7.98 13.72
C ASN A 206 -8.46 6.86 14.77
N GLY A 207 -7.37 6.82 15.55
CA GLY A 207 -7.19 5.89 16.67
C GLY A 207 -6.94 4.45 16.24
N PHE A 208 -6.49 4.22 15.01
CA PHE A 208 -6.15 2.88 14.51
C PHE A 208 -4.70 2.81 14.08
N ASP A 209 -3.96 1.88 14.67
CA ASP A 209 -2.59 1.56 14.29
C ASP A 209 -2.61 0.61 13.09
N LEU A 210 -2.20 1.11 11.93
CA LEU A 210 -2.24 0.34 10.68
C LEU A 210 -1.06 -0.61 10.55
N THR A 211 0.06 -0.32 11.24
CA THR A 211 1.30 -1.12 11.21
C THR A 211 1.87 -1.36 12.62
N PRO A 212 1.12 -2.07 13.49
CA PRO A 212 1.53 -2.31 14.86
C PRO A 212 2.88 -3.04 14.92
N GLY A 213 3.73 -2.58 15.82
CA GLY A 213 5.08 -3.14 16.01
C GLY A 213 6.18 -2.46 15.19
N LEU A 214 5.85 -1.43 14.38
CA LEU A 214 6.83 -0.48 13.84
C LEU A 214 6.66 0.89 14.48
N GLU A 215 7.73 1.69 14.46
CA GLU A 215 7.59 3.13 14.65
C GLU A 215 6.75 3.69 13.48
N SER A 216 5.70 4.45 13.76
CA SER A 216 4.70 4.86 12.76
C SER A 216 5.31 5.57 11.54
N ARG A 217 6.47 6.22 11.70
CA ARG A 217 7.20 6.90 10.63
C ARG A 217 7.92 5.96 9.66
N SER A 218 8.09 4.69 10.01
CA SER A 218 8.78 3.66 9.23
C SER A 218 7.83 2.73 8.46
N SER A 219 6.55 3.09 8.34
CA SER A 219 5.53 2.27 7.68
C SER A 219 5.86 2.02 6.20
N CYS A 220 5.55 0.81 5.72
CA CYS A 220 5.71 0.40 4.32
C CYS A 220 4.56 -0.55 3.90
N PRO A 221 4.30 -0.74 2.59
CA PRO A 221 3.26 -1.66 2.12
C PRO A 221 3.39 -3.08 2.68
N GLU A 222 4.61 -3.61 2.83
CA GLU A 222 4.86 -4.89 3.48
C GLU A 222 4.46 -4.88 4.95
N ALA A 223 4.67 -3.77 5.67
CA ALA A 223 4.21 -3.66 7.05
C ALA A 223 2.69 -3.72 7.18
N ILE A 224 1.96 -3.01 6.30
CA ILE A 224 0.48 -3.06 6.24
C ILE A 224 0.01 -4.50 5.96
N TRP A 225 0.69 -5.19 5.04
CA TRP A 225 0.41 -6.59 4.74
C TRP A 225 0.67 -7.52 5.93
N GLN A 226 1.81 -7.38 6.59
CA GLN A 226 2.15 -8.20 7.77
C GLN A 226 1.19 -7.93 8.93
N ALA A 227 0.75 -6.69 9.12
CA ALA A 227 -0.27 -6.33 10.09
C ALA A 227 -1.61 -7.02 9.79
N ALA A 228 -2.10 -6.91 8.55
CA ALA A 228 -3.35 -7.53 8.13
C ALA A 228 -3.32 -9.07 8.24
N ARG A 229 -2.16 -9.70 8.01
CA ARG A 229 -1.98 -11.16 8.05
C ARG A 229 -1.72 -11.69 9.44
N TRP A 230 -0.89 -11.05 10.24
CA TRP A 230 -0.39 -11.65 11.48
C TRP A 230 -0.85 -10.90 12.71
N TRP A 231 -1.15 -9.60 12.63
CA TRP A 231 -1.63 -8.83 13.78
C TRP A 231 -3.15 -8.76 13.87
N HIS A 232 -3.86 -9.62 13.14
CA HIS A 232 -5.33 -9.65 13.15
C HIS A 232 -5.93 -9.91 14.55
N GLU A 233 -5.26 -10.70 15.40
CA GLU A 233 -5.69 -10.94 16.79
C GLU A 233 -5.54 -9.70 17.70
N TYR A 234 -4.61 -8.79 17.38
CA TYR A 234 -4.49 -7.50 18.07
C TYR A 234 -5.75 -6.65 17.84
N TYR A 235 -6.31 -6.69 16.64
CA TYR A 235 -7.58 -6.02 16.31
C TYR A 235 -8.83 -6.79 16.81
N GLY A 236 -8.74 -8.13 16.83
CA GLY A 236 -9.84 -9.05 17.15
C GLY A 236 -10.29 -9.13 18.61
N LYS A 237 -9.66 -8.39 19.55
CA LYS A 237 -10.23 -8.18 20.90
C LYS A 237 -11.49 -7.30 20.89
N SER A 238 -11.85 -6.77 19.73
CA SER A 238 -13.09 -6.05 19.44
C SER A 238 -13.75 -6.66 18.20
N ASP A 239 -15.04 -6.38 17.93
CA ASP A 239 -15.78 -6.84 16.73
C ASP A 239 -15.19 -6.35 15.38
N LYS A 240 -14.01 -5.74 15.42
CA LYS A 240 -13.27 -5.11 14.34
C LYS A 240 -12.35 -6.13 13.67
N ARG A 241 -12.77 -6.68 12.54
CA ARG A 241 -12.01 -7.69 11.78
C ARG A 241 -11.38 -7.06 10.53
N VAL A 242 -10.11 -7.40 10.28
CA VAL A 242 -9.44 -7.08 9.01
C VAL A 242 -9.77 -8.18 8.01
N LEU A 243 -10.34 -7.78 6.88
CA LEU A 243 -10.79 -8.67 5.81
C LEU A 243 -9.95 -8.42 4.55
N GLY A 244 -9.81 -9.41 3.67
CA GLY A 244 -9.12 -9.15 2.42
C GLY A 244 -9.06 -10.30 1.44
N ALA A 245 -8.57 -9.96 0.25
CA ALA A 245 -8.20 -10.91 -0.78
C ALA A 245 -6.87 -10.49 -1.41
N PHE A 246 -6.09 -11.46 -1.89
CA PHE A 246 -4.82 -11.15 -2.56
C PHE A 246 -4.45 -12.13 -3.67
N VAL A 247 -3.63 -11.64 -4.61
CA VAL A 247 -2.97 -12.42 -5.66
C VAL A 247 -1.55 -11.88 -5.82
N ALA A 248 -0.55 -12.74 -5.69
CA ALA A 248 0.86 -12.35 -5.75
C ALA A 248 1.69 -13.37 -6.54
N PRO A 249 1.44 -13.52 -7.86
CA PRO A 249 2.12 -14.53 -8.69
C PRO A 249 3.58 -14.15 -9.00
N HIS A 250 3.96 -12.89 -8.83
CA HIS A 250 5.22 -12.37 -9.33
C HIS A 250 6.20 -12.08 -8.19
N GLY A 251 7.25 -12.91 -8.09
CA GLY A 251 8.33 -12.78 -7.10
C GLY A 251 9.59 -12.04 -7.60
N PHE A 252 9.88 -12.04 -8.90
CA PHE A 252 11.08 -11.41 -9.51
C PHE A 252 10.75 -10.76 -10.86
N VAL A 253 11.34 -9.59 -11.15
CA VAL A 253 11.13 -8.79 -12.39
C VAL A 253 11.36 -9.62 -13.63
N ASN A 254 10.50 -9.42 -14.64
CA ASN A 254 10.71 -9.95 -15.97
C ASN A 254 12.04 -9.44 -16.55
N GLU A 255 12.92 -10.36 -16.97
CA GLU A 255 14.26 -10.06 -17.52
C GLU A 255 14.25 -9.03 -18.67
N MET A 256 13.10 -8.83 -19.34
CA MET A 256 12.92 -7.86 -20.42
C MET A 256 13.28 -6.41 -20.05
N TYR A 257 13.26 -6.04 -18.77
CA TYR A 257 13.56 -4.68 -18.30
C TYR A 257 15.06 -4.38 -18.12
N TYR A 258 15.93 -5.37 -18.30
CA TYR A 258 17.40 -5.25 -18.15
C TYR A 258 18.17 -5.43 -19.46
N LYS A 259 17.56 -5.10 -20.60
CA LYS A 259 18.31 -5.10 -21.87
C LYS A 259 19.40 -4.01 -21.82
N GLU A 260 20.66 -4.45 -21.85
CA GLU A 260 21.85 -3.64 -22.12
C GLU A 260 21.78 -2.98 -23.50
#